data_AF-A0A8T5S4B4-F1
#
_entry.id   AF-A0A8T5S4B4-F1
#
_cell.length_a   1.000
_cell.length_b   1.000
_cell.length_c   1.000
_cell.angle_alpha   90.00
_cell.angle_beta   90.00
_cell.angle_gamma   90.00
#
_symmetry.space_group_name_H-M   'P 1'
#
loop_
_entity.id
_entity.type
_entity.pdbx_description
1 polymer ?
#
loop_
_entity_poly.entity_id
_entity_poly.type
_entity_poly.pdbx_seq_one_letter_code
_entity_poly.pdbx_strand_id
1 'polypeptide(L)'
;MEEYKRFTVSLPKDLYDKFEAFRNKMGISRSDSIRKAMHSLMVSEENISFTSGNVVGCIPIIMLHEHFTGSQEKKASLKHSHDINHDDGHHDHEYNSGPVYASVQQTDEIRKNDIQHHFFDVITSTLHVHLEFEKCLEIIAVSGPYDQVKKLKESLQKLKSIIYIDFFIIDKDFKPKPDK
;
A
#
# COMPACT_ATOMS: atom_id res chain seq x y z
N MET A 1 -8.44 -27.41 23.58
CA MET A 1 -9.67 -26.58 23.49
C MET A 1 -9.26 -25.15 23.76
N GLU A 2 -9.64 -24.16 22.94
CA GLU A 2 -9.43 -22.76 23.40
C GLU A 2 -10.47 -22.47 24.46
N GLU A 3 -10.02 -21.82 25.50
CA GLU A 3 -10.88 -21.30 26.55
C GLU A 3 -11.52 -19.99 26.07
N TYR A 4 -12.83 -20.02 25.78
CA TYR A 4 -13.57 -18.80 25.43
C TYR A 4 -14.08 -18.12 26.69
N LYS A 5 -13.64 -16.88 26.91
CA LYS A 5 -14.24 -16.00 27.93
C LYS A 5 -15.45 -15.28 27.35
N ARG A 6 -16.61 -15.43 28.01
CA ARG A 6 -17.84 -14.71 27.67
C ARG A 6 -17.91 -13.42 28.46
N PHE A 7 -18.22 -12.32 27.79
CA PHE A 7 -18.46 -11.03 28.41
C PHE A 7 -19.67 -10.37 27.75
N THR A 8 -20.30 -9.45 28.48
CA THR A 8 -21.48 -8.71 28.02
C THR A 8 -21.10 -7.26 27.78
N VAL A 9 -21.55 -6.68 26.67
CA VAL A 9 -21.32 -5.28 26.31
C VAL A 9 -22.64 -4.55 26.23
N SER A 10 -22.70 -3.37 26.85
CA SER A 10 -23.84 -2.46 26.74
C SER A 10 -23.57 -1.44 25.64
N LEU A 11 -24.53 -1.27 24.72
CA LEU A 11 -24.43 -0.34 23.59
C LEU A 11 -25.67 0.57 23.56
N PRO A 12 -25.54 1.85 23.15
CA PRO A 12 -26.69 2.68 22.81
C PRO A 12 -27.57 2.02 21.74
N LYS A 13 -28.90 2.12 21.87
CA LYS A 13 -29.85 1.44 20.98
C LYS A 13 -29.61 1.74 19.49
N ASP A 14 -29.40 3.01 19.15
CA ASP A 14 -29.12 3.44 17.77
C ASP A 14 -27.83 2.81 17.20
N LEU A 15 -26.78 2.70 18.01
CA LEU A 15 -25.53 2.06 17.59
C LEU A 15 -25.73 0.55 17.39
N TYR A 16 -26.48 -0.10 18.26
CA TYR A 16 -26.82 -1.52 18.14
C TYR A 16 -27.58 -1.80 16.83
N ASP A 17 -28.59 -0.99 16.52
CA ASP A 17 -29.40 -1.17 15.31
C ASP A 17 -28.56 -0.97 14.04
N LYS A 18 -27.69 0.05 14.01
CA LYS A 18 -26.72 0.27 12.93
C LYS A 18 -25.74 -0.89 12.79
N PHE A 19 -25.25 -1.43 13.90
CA PHE A 19 -24.33 -2.57 13.90
C PHE A 19 -24.99 -3.85 13.41
N GLU A 20 -26.21 -4.17 13.83
CA GLU A 20 -26.92 -5.36 13.35
C GLU A 20 -27.22 -5.27 11.84
N ALA A 21 -27.60 -4.09 11.33
CA ALA A 21 -27.79 -3.88 9.90
C ALA A 21 -26.48 -4.09 9.10
N PHE A 22 -25.37 -3.49 9.57
CA PHE A 22 -24.05 -3.67 8.98
C PHE A 22 -23.60 -5.13 8.97
N ARG A 23 -23.70 -5.80 10.13
CA ARG A 23 -23.36 -7.22 10.31
C ARG A 23 -24.13 -8.12 9.36
N ASN A 24 -25.46 -7.92 9.27
CA ASN A 24 -26.33 -8.73 8.41
C ASN A 24 -25.98 -8.54 6.94
N LYS A 25 -25.66 -7.31 6.51
CA LYS A 25 -25.19 -7.04 5.14
C LYS A 25 -23.90 -7.79 4.81
N MET A 26 -23.02 -7.97 5.78
CA MET A 26 -21.76 -8.72 5.62
C MET A 26 -21.92 -10.24 5.77
N GLY A 27 -23.08 -10.74 6.22
CA GLY A 27 -23.31 -12.17 6.40
C GLY A 27 -22.51 -12.83 7.54
N ILE A 28 -22.04 -12.05 8.53
CA ILE A 28 -21.19 -12.55 9.63
C ILE A 28 -21.95 -12.63 10.97
N SER A 29 -21.47 -13.48 11.88
CA SER A 29 -22.06 -13.63 13.22
C SER A 29 -21.71 -12.46 14.15
N ARG A 30 -22.52 -12.19 15.19
CA ARG A 30 -22.23 -11.11 16.16
C ARG A 30 -20.89 -11.31 16.86
N SER A 31 -20.59 -12.55 17.25
CA SER A 31 -19.34 -12.87 17.92
C SER A 31 -18.14 -12.69 16.98
N ASP A 32 -18.30 -13.00 15.70
CA ASP A 32 -17.26 -12.80 14.70
C ASP A 32 -17.05 -11.32 14.37
N SER A 33 -18.12 -10.55 14.18
CA SER A 33 -18.02 -9.11 13.93
C SER A 33 -17.43 -8.34 15.10
N ILE A 34 -17.84 -8.65 16.35
CA ILE A 34 -17.27 -8.04 17.54
C ILE A 34 -15.80 -8.45 17.69
N ARG A 35 -15.45 -9.73 17.47
CA ARG A 35 -14.05 -10.17 17.54
C ARG A 35 -13.18 -9.47 16.49
N LYS A 36 -13.66 -9.37 15.24
CA LYS A 36 -12.96 -8.63 14.17
C LYS A 36 -12.81 -7.15 14.50
N ALA A 37 -13.86 -6.52 15.04
CA ALA A 37 -13.79 -5.13 15.48
C ALA A 37 -12.81 -4.93 16.64
N MET A 38 -12.78 -5.84 17.61
CA MET A 38 -11.81 -5.83 18.71
C MET A 38 -10.38 -6.01 18.18
N HIS A 39 -10.13 -6.96 17.29
CA HIS A 39 -8.81 -7.11 16.67
C HIS A 39 -8.42 -5.85 15.88
N SER A 40 -9.32 -5.32 15.06
CA SER A 40 -9.07 -4.09 14.30
C SER A 40 -8.78 -2.91 15.22
N LEU A 41 -9.52 -2.78 16.32
CA LEU A 41 -9.34 -1.72 17.32
C LEU A 41 -8.02 -1.91 18.08
N MET A 42 -7.67 -3.13 18.46
CA MET A 42 -6.40 -3.44 19.14
C MET A 42 -5.20 -3.20 18.23
N VAL A 43 -5.32 -3.55 16.94
CA VAL A 43 -4.30 -3.23 15.92
C VAL A 43 -4.17 -1.72 15.75
N SER A 44 -5.28 -0.98 15.77
CA SER A 44 -5.29 0.47 15.58
C SER A 44 -4.87 1.27 16.82
N GLU A 45 -5.14 0.78 18.03
CA GLU A 45 -4.99 1.55 19.28
C GLU A 45 -3.60 1.41 19.93
N GLU A 46 -2.94 0.24 20.02
CA GLU A 46 -1.52 0.13 20.42
C GLU A 46 -1.01 -1.32 20.59
N ASN A 47 0.28 -1.53 20.30
CA ASN A 47 1.18 -2.56 20.85
C ASN A 47 0.56 -3.94 21.15
N ILE A 48 0.17 -4.68 20.10
CA ILE A 48 -0.12 -6.10 20.27
C ILE A 48 1.16 -6.79 20.77
N SER A 49 1.07 -7.47 21.91
CA SER A 49 2.02 -8.53 22.26
C SER A 49 1.83 -9.66 21.25
N PHE A 50 2.53 -9.57 20.12
CA PHE A 50 2.69 -10.68 19.19
C PHE A 50 3.39 -11.79 19.95
N THR A 51 2.74 -12.95 20.06
CA THR A 51 3.27 -14.09 20.79
C THR A 51 4.64 -14.52 20.27
N SER A 52 4.86 -14.35 18.95
CA SER A 52 6.12 -14.68 18.26
C SER A 52 6.98 -13.45 17.95
N GLY A 53 6.45 -12.23 18.08
CA GLY A 53 7.07 -11.01 17.56
C GLY A 53 7.05 -10.89 16.02
N ASN A 54 6.76 -11.98 15.29
CA ASN A 54 6.79 -12.04 13.83
C ASN A 54 5.38 -12.02 13.25
N VAL A 55 5.23 -11.27 12.16
CA VAL A 55 3.96 -11.07 11.47
C VAL A 55 4.06 -11.45 10.01
N VAL A 56 2.91 -11.72 9.42
CA VAL A 56 2.71 -11.86 7.97
C VAL A 56 1.52 -11.00 7.57
N GLY A 57 1.57 -10.40 6.38
CA GLY A 57 0.49 -9.53 5.94
C GLY A 57 0.81 -8.70 4.70
N CYS A 58 0.14 -7.57 4.56
CA CYS A 58 0.41 -6.58 3.52
C CYS A 58 0.15 -5.14 3.96
N ILE A 59 0.82 -4.22 3.26
CA ILE A 59 0.64 -2.77 3.36
C ILE A 59 0.11 -2.30 2.00
N PRO A 60 -1.21 -2.07 1.85
CA PRO A 60 -1.76 -1.45 0.66
C PRO A 60 -1.64 0.07 0.74
N ILE A 61 -1.30 0.69 -0.39
CA ILE A 61 -1.03 2.12 -0.53
C ILE A 61 -1.68 2.61 -1.81
N ILE A 62 -2.40 3.73 -1.75
CA ILE A 62 -2.82 4.49 -2.92
C ILE A 62 -1.97 5.75 -2.99
N MET A 63 -1.34 5.97 -4.15
CA MET A 63 -0.34 7.03 -4.33
C MET A 63 -0.57 7.81 -5.63
N LEU A 64 -0.09 9.04 -5.64
CA LEU A 64 0.06 9.85 -6.85
C LEU A 64 1.45 9.69 -7.45
N HIS A 65 1.53 9.49 -8.76
CA HIS A 65 2.80 9.49 -9.50
C HIS A 65 2.66 10.29 -10.80
N GLU A 66 3.76 10.88 -11.26
CA GLU A 66 3.82 11.59 -12.53
C GLU A 66 4.65 10.78 -13.53
N HIS A 67 4.09 10.53 -14.71
CA HIS A 67 4.85 9.95 -15.81
C HIS A 67 5.78 10.99 -16.43
N PHE A 68 7.00 10.58 -16.75
CA PHE A 68 7.89 11.37 -17.59
C PHE A 68 7.30 11.41 -19.00
N THR A 69 6.56 12.48 -19.32
CA THR A 69 6.18 12.75 -20.70
C THR A 69 7.32 13.56 -21.32
N GLY A 70 8.06 12.99 -22.27
CA GLY A 70 9.14 13.67 -23.00
C GLY A 70 8.69 14.89 -23.83
N SER A 71 7.48 15.42 -23.59
CA SER A 71 6.81 16.45 -24.38
C SER A 71 6.97 17.86 -23.80
N GLN A 72 8.17 18.21 -23.34
CA GLN A 72 8.58 19.62 -23.22
C GLN A 72 9.60 20.04 -24.29
N GLU A 73 10.04 19.15 -25.20
CA GLU A 73 10.95 19.53 -26.31
C GLU A 73 10.24 19.85 -27.64
N LYS A 74 8.96 19.52 -27.82
CA LYS A 74 8.27 19.70 -29.14
C LYS A 74 7.72 21.10 -29.45
N LYS A 75 8.17 22.17 -28.77
CA LYS A 75 7.78 23.56 -29.11
C LYS A 75 8.89 24.46 -29.64
N ALA A 76 10.12 23.96 -29.83
CA ALA A 76 11.23 24.77 -30.34
C ALA A 76 11.73 24.42 -31.76
N SER A 77 11.07 23.52 -32.48
CA SER A 77 11.55 23.07 -33.81
C SER A 77 10.42 22.92 -34.84
N LEU A 78 9.53 23.91 -34.91
CA LEU A 78 8.72 24.17 -36.11
C LEU A 78 9.53 25.05 -37.08
N LYS A 79 10.43 24.41 -37.83
CA LYS A 79 10.86 24.79 -39.19
C LYS A 79 11.98 23.85 -39.60
N HIS A 80 11.67 22.85 -40.42
CA HIS A 80 12.33 22.66 -41.70
C HIS A 80 11.54 21.61 -42.49
N SER A 81 10.93 22.08 -43.57
CA SER A 81 10.46 21.26 -44.68
C SER A 81 11.68 20.75 -45.45
N HIS A 82 11.82 19.43 -45.58
CA HIS A 82 12.48 18.88 -46.76
C HIS A 82 12.01 17.44 -47.02
N ASP A 83 11.36 17.25 -48.16
CA ASP A 83 11.34 15.99 -48.90
C ASP A 83 12.78 15.50 -49.08
N ILE A 84 13.12 14.32 -48.55
CA ILE A 84 14.15 13.41 -49.10
C ILE A 84 13.81 11.96 -48.66
N ASN A 85 13.74 11.04 -49.63
CA ASN A 85 13.80 9.59 -49.43
C ASN A 85 15.26 9.14 -49.22
N HIS A 86 15.55 8.32 -48.20
CA HIS A 86 16.67 7.36 -48.12
C HIS A 86 16.45 6.53 -46.83
N ASP A 87 16.26 5.21 -46.91
CA ASP A 87 17.29 4.15 -47.05
C ASP A 87 18.24 4.07 -45.84
N ASP A 88 18.28 2.88 -45.23
CA ASP A 88 19.08 2.37 -44.11
C ASP A 88 19.91 3.36 -43.26
N GLY A 89 19.45 3.63 -42.04
CA GLY A 89 20.22 4.35 -41.04
C GLY A 89 19.78 4.02 -39.61
N HIS A 90 20.70 3.45 -38.83
CA HIS A 90 20.58 3.33 -37.38
C HIS A 90 20.08 4.64 -36.77
N HIS A 91 18.90 4.63 -36.14
CA HIS A 91 18.41 5.76 -35.37
C HIS A 91 19.08 5.77 -34.00
N ASP A 92 20.22 6.47 -33.89
CA ASP A 92 20.75 6.88 -32.60
C ASP A 92 19.83 7.96 -32.03
N HIS A 93 19.03 7.61 -31.02
CA HIS A 93 18.33 8.61 -30.23
C HIS A 93 19.36 9.41 -29.43
N GLU A 94 19.43 10.72 -29.70
CA GLU A 94 20.28 11.65 -28.96
C GLU A 94 19.79 11.74 -27.50
N TYR A 95 20.47 11.03 -26.59
CA TYR A 95 20.15 11.04 -25.16
C TYR A 95 20.60 12.38 -24.56
N ASN A 96 19.65 13.29 -24.36
CA ASN A 96 19.92 14.57 -23.72
C ASN A 96 20.12 14.37 -22.21
N SER A 97 21.37 14.43 -21.75
CA SER A 97 21.79 14.19 -20.36
C SER A 97 21.72 15.46 -19.48
N GLY A 98 20.89 16.43 -19.87
CA GLY A 98 20.68 17.65 -19.10
C GLY A 98 20.06 17.39 -17.72
N PRO A 99 20.32 18.26 -16.73
CA PRO A 99 19.69 18.14 -15.41
C PRO A 99 18.18 18.36 -15.53
N VAL A 100 17.41 17.35 -15.13
CA VAL A 100 15.94 17.43 -15.03
C VAL A 100 15.58 17.61 -13.55
N TYR A 101 14.82 18.67 -13.25
CA TYR A 101 14.27 18.86 -11.90
C TYR A 101 13.11 17.91 -11.67
N ALA A 102 13.21 17.07 -10.65
CA ALA A 102 12.16 16.13 -10.27
C ALA A 102 11.03 16.85 -9.50
N SER A 103 9.78 16.53 -9.82
CA SER A 103 8.63 16.94 -9.03
C SER A 103 8.61 16.28 -7.65
N VAL A 104 7.72 16.72 -6.76
CA VAL A 104 7.55 16.12 -5.43
C VAL A 104 7.18 14.64 -5.57
N GLN A 105 6.26 14.33 -6.50
CA GLN A 105 5.80 12.97 -6.77
C GLN A 105 6.95 12.10 -7.29
N GLN A 106 7.80 12.63 -8.18
CA GLN A 106 8.98 11.91 -8.68
C GLN A 106 10.03 11.68 -7.60
N THR A 107 10.26 12.68 -6.73
CA THR A 107 11.19 12.54 -5.60
C THR A 107 10.68 11.50 -4.61
N ASP A 108 9.39 11.49 -4.33
CA ASP A 108 8.78 10.53 -3.41
C ASP A 108 8.74 9.12 -3.99
N GLU A 109 8.62 8.93 -5.31
CA GLU A 109 8.81 7.63 -5.96
C GLU A 109 10.24 7.08 -5.75
N ILE A 110 11.27 7.92 -5.92
CA ILE A 110 12.66 7.54 -5.66
C ILE A 110 12.84 7.18 -4.17
N ARG A 111 12.33 8.02 -3.26
CA ARG A 111 12.40 7.75 -1.81
C ARG A 111 11.63 6.50 -1.40
N LYS A 112 10.48 6.24 -2.00
CA LYS A 112 9.70 5.03 -1.76
C LYS A 112 10.52 3.80 -2.09
N ASN A 113 11.17 3.79 -3.25
CA ASN A 113 12.05 2.69 -3.64
C ASN A 113 13.22 2.53 -2.65
N ASP A 114 13.87 3.62 -2.25
CA ASP A 114 14.94 3.59 -1.26
C ASP A 114 14.49 3.04 0.11
N ILE A 115 13.32 3.47 0.59
CA ILE A 115 12.66 2.92 1.79
C ILE A 115 12.43 1.42 1.61
N GLN A 116 11.79 0.97 0.53
CA GLN A 116 11.55 -0.44 0.29
C GLN A 116 12.85 -1.25 0.25
N HIS A 117 13.89 -0.71 -0.36
CA HIS A 117 15.21 -1.34 -0.42
C HIS A 117 15.86 -1.47 0.96
N HIS A 118 15.63 -0.51 1.86
CA HIS A 118 16.12 -0.58 3.24
C HIS A 118 15.41 -1.66 4.07
N PHE A 119 14.14 -1.94 3.76
CA PHE A 119 13.31 -2.94 4.44
C PHE A 119 13.13 -4.23 3.63
N PHE A 120 14.08 -4.54 2.72
CA PHE A 120 14.00 -5.72 1.84
C PHE A 120 13.92 -7.05 2.60
N ASP A 121 14.39 -7.09 3.86
CA ASP A 121 14.40 -8.27 4.72
C ASP A 121 12.99 -8.66 5.19
N VAL A 122 12.07 -7.70 5.26
CA VAL A 122 10.67 -7.93 5.66
C VAL A 122 9.69 -7.84 4.50
N ILE A 123 10.10 -7.36 3.32
CA ILE A 123 9.27 -7.30 2.12
C ILE A 123 9.43 -8.59 1.31
N THR A 124 8.33 -9.33 1.17
CA THR A 124 8.30 -10.57 0.37
C THR A 124 8.10 -10.28 -1.11
N SER A 125 7.20 -9.34 -1.42
CA SER A 125 6.86 -8.97 -2.81
C SER A 125 6.07 -7.68 -2.84
N THR A 126 6.18 -6.93 -3.93
CA THR A 126 5.37 -5.73 -4.17
C THR A 126 4.56 -5.91 -5.45
N LEU A 127 3.25 -5.65 -5.38
CA LEU A 127 2.37 -5.57 -6.54
C LEU A 127 2.01 -4.11 -6.78
N HIS A 128 2.18 -3.62 -8.01
CA HIS A 128 1.85 -2.26 -8.39
C HIS A 128 0.85 -2.27 -9.57
N VAL A 129 -0.23 -1.50 -9.44
CA VAL A 129 -1.33 -1.41 -10.40
C VAL A 129 -1.65 0.05 -10.67
N HIS A 130 -1.58 0.47 -11.93
CA HIS A 130 -2.04 1.78 -12.35
C HIS A 130 -3.59 1.80 -12.33
N LEU A 131 -4.17 2.66 -11.49
CA LEU A 131 -5.62 2.87 -11.40
C LEU A 131 -6.09 3.91 -12.42
N GLU A 132 -5.31 4.98 -12.56
CA GLU A 132 -5.51 6.09 -13.49
C GLU A 132 -4.14 6.58 -13.97
N PHE A 133 -4.10 7.61 -14.82
CA PHE A 133 -2.84 8.16 -15.35
C PHE A 133 -1.87 8.62 -14.25
N GLU A 134 -2.37 9.19 -13.15
CA GLU A 134 -1.54 9.73 -12.06
C GLU A 134 -1.72 8.99 -10.73
N LYS A 135 -2.46 7.88 -10.70
CA LYS A 135 -2.76 7.14 -9.46
C LYS A 135 -2.40 5.69 -9.58
N CYS A 136 -1.74 5.18 -8.53
CA CYS A 136 -1.41 3.77 -8.40
C CYS A 136 -1.93 3.19 -7.10
N LEU A 137 -2.29 1.91 -7.16
CA LEU A 137 -2.41 1.03 -6.01
C LEU A 137 -1.14 0.19 -5.93
N GLU A 138 -0.50 0.21 -4.78
CA GLU A 138 0.63 -0.66 -4.47
C GLU A 138 0.31 -1.52 -3.25
N ILE A 139 0.57 -2.81 -3.34
CA ILE A 139 0.38 -3.76 -2.25
C ILE A 139 1.72 -4.40 -1.94
N ILE A 140 2.27 -4.10 -0.77
CA ILE A 140 3.56 -4.62 -0.31
C ILE A 140 3.27 -5.79 0.63
N ALA A 141 3.53 -7.02 0.20
CA ALA A 141 3.45 -8.21 1.05
C ALA A 141 4.66 -8.28 1.98
N VAL A 142 4.42 -8.55 3.26
CA VAL A 142 5.44 -8.49 4.31
C VAL A 142 5.46 -9.75 5.16
N SER A 143 6.66 -10.16 5.59
CA SER A 143 6.86 -11.18 6.62
C SER A 143 8.12 -10.87 7.44
N GLY A 144 7.97 -10.70 8.74
CA GLY A 144 9.12 -10.40 9.59
C GLY A 144 8.72 -9.84 10.96
N PRO A 145 9.68 -9.29 11.72
CA PRO A 145 9.40 -8.71 13.04
C PRO A 145 8.40 -7.55 12.95
N TYR A 146 7.40 -7.51 13.83
CA TYR A 146 6.38 -6.47 13.82
C TYR A 146 6.97 -5.06 13.84
N ASP A 147 7.99 -4.81 14.66
CA ASP A 147 8.62 -3.48 14.77
C ASP A 147 9.27 -3.04 13.46
N GLN A 148 9.90 -3.97 12.72
CA GLN A 148 10.46 -3.68 11.39
C GLN A 148 9.34 -3.33 10.40
N VAL A 149 8.29 -4.15 10.36
CA VAL A 149 7.15 -3.95 9.44
C VAL A 149 6.39 -2.65 9.77
N LYS A 150 6.23 -2.33 11.06
CA LYS A 150 5.64 -1.07 11.52
C LYS A 150 6.47 0.13 11.09
N LYS A 151 7.80 0.08 11.25
CA LYS A 151 8.72 1.13 10.79
C LYS A 151 8.66 1.34 9.28
N LEU A 152 8.54 0.26 8.50
CA LEU A 152 8.33 0.35 7.05
C LEU A 152 7.06 1.16 6.74
N LYS A 153 5.93 0.78 7.34
CA LYS A 153 4.64 1.49 7.17
C LYS A 153 4.73 2.97 7.58
N GLU A 154 5.33 3.27 8.72
CA GLU A 154 5.54 4.65 9.20
C GLU A 154 6.47 5.47 8.30
N SER A 155 7.48 4.84 7.70
CA SER A 155 8.41 5.50 6.78
C SER A 155 7.73 5.82 5.46
N LEU A 156 6.96 4.88 4.91
CA LEU A 156 6.15 5.09 3.72
C LEU A 156 5.13 6.19 3.97
N GLN A 157 4.38 6.16 5.08
CA GLN A 157 3.33 7.14 5.42
C GLN A 157 3.82 8.60 5.45
N LYS A 158 5.12 8.87 5.55
CA LYS A 158 5.70 10.23 5.51
C LYS A 158 5.80 10.81 4.09
N LEU A 159 5.69 9.98 3.06
CA LEU A 159 5.74 10.43 1.66
C LEU A 159 4.48 11.24 1.34
N LYS A 160 4.66 12.39 0.71
CA LYS A 160 3.57 13.33 0.39
C LYS A 160 2.70 12.82 -0.74
N SER A 161 3.23 11.95 -1.59
CA SER A 161 2.48 11.31 -2.68
C SER A 161 1.45 10.27 -2.20
N ILE A 162 1.53 9.79 -0.96
CA ILE A 162 0.58 8.80 -0.42
C ILE A 162 -0.75 9.47 -0.07
N ILE A 163 -1.82 9.02 -0.73
CA ILE A 163 -3.20 9.43 -0.43
C ILE A 163 -3.79 8.56 0.68
N TYR A 164 -3.54 7.25 0.60
CA TYR A 164 -4.09 6.27 1.53
C TYR A 164 -3.07 5.18 1.81
N ILE A 165 -2.98 4.75 3.07
CA ILE A 165 -2.16 3.63 3.50
C ILE A 165 -2.89 2.89 4.61
N ASP A 166 -2.94 1.57 4.51
CA ASP A 166 -3.52 0.72 5.55
C ASP A 166 -2.54 -0.37 5.99
N PHE A 167 -2.91 -1.15 7.00
CA PHE A 167 -2.05 -2.14 7.60
C PHE A 167 -2.80 -3.43 7.94
N PHE A 168 -2.58 -4.48 7.14
CA PHE A 168 -3.23 -5.78 7.31
C PHE A 168 -2.20 -6.83 7.70
N ILE A 169 -2.06 -7.10 8.99
CA ILE A 169 -1.10 -8.06 9.53
C ILE A 169 -1.74 -9.04 10.51
N ILE A 170 -1.20 -10.24 10.57
CA ILE A 170 -1.52 -11.26 11.56
C ILE A 170 -0.24 -11.85 12.16
N ASP A 171 -0.33 -12.43 13.35
CA ASP A 171 0.79 -13.20 13.92
C ASP A 171 1.10 -14.39 12.99
N LYS A 172 2.38 -14.62 12.70
CA LYS A 172 2.82 -15.73 11.83
C LYS A 172 2.43 -17.09 12.38
N ASP A 173 2.35 -17.22 13.71
CA ASP A 173 1.95 -18.45 14.39
C ASP A 173 0.43 -18.57 14.57
N PHE A 174 -0.34 -17.65 13.99
CA PHE A 174 -1.80 -17.73 14.01
C PHE A 174 -2.28 -18.97 13.25
N LYS A 175 -2.80 -19.95 14.00
CA LYS A 175 -3.45 -21.13 13.45
C LYS A 175 -4.96 -20.90 13.42
N PRO A 176 -5.58 -20.68 12.25
CA PRO A 176 -7.03 -20.69 12.15
C PRO A 176 -7.50 -22.08 12.58
N LYS A 177 -8.42 -22.15 13.56
CA LYS A 177 -9.01 -23.44 13.93
C LYS A 177 -9.79 -23.99 12.74
N PRO A 178 -9.73 -25.31 12.48
CA PRO A 178 -10.61 -25.93 11.52
C PRO A 178 -12.05 -25.71 11.99
N ASP A 179 -12.88 -25.15 11.10
CA ASP A 179 -14.32 -25.05 11.29
C ASP A 179 -14.84 -26.46 11.59
N LYS A 180 -15.46 -26.61 12.77
CA LYS A 180 -16.27 -27.78 13.11
C LYS A 180 -17.72 -27.52 12.73
#